data_AF-A0A926AU44-F1
#
_entry.id   AF-A0A926AU44-F1
#
_cell.length_a   1.000
_cell.length_b   1.000
_cell.length_c   1.000
_cell.angle_alpha   90.00
_cell.angle_beta   90.00
_cell.angle_gamma   90.00
#
_symmetry.space_group_name_H-M   'P 1'
#
loop_
_entity.id
_entity.type
_entity.pdbx_description
1 polymer ?
#
loop_
_entity_poly.entity_id
_entity_poly.type
_entity_poly.pdbx_seq_one_letter_code
_entity_poly.pdbx_strand_id
1 'polypeptide(L)' 'MISQGLGTISVSYKGKSYWVCCSGCKAAFDDEPEKWIAKFEAMQKKKEMK' A
#
# COMPACT_ATOMS: atom_id res chain seq x y z
N MET A 1 5.50 -3.19 -4.19
CA MET A 1 4.32 -3.79 -4.86
C MET A 1 3.29 -4.12 -3.81
N ILE A 2 2.32 -3.21 -3.64
CA ILE A 2 1.24 -3.34 -2.66
C ILE A 2 0.22 -4.30 -3.28
N SER A 3 0.23 -5.52 -2.81
CA SER A 3 -0.69 -6.57 -3.22
C SER A 3 -2.04 -6.25 -2.62
N GLN A 4 -2.96 -5.68 -3.40
CA GLN A 4 -4.35 -5.35 -3.04
C GLN A 4 -5.20 -6.60 -2.67
N GLY A 5 -4.76 -7.42 -1.70
CA GLY A 5 -5.45 -8.61 -1.21
C GLY A 5 -4.68 -9.94 -1.27
N LEU A 6 -3.43 -9.95 -1.77
CA LEU A 6 -2.58 -11.16 -1.79
C LEU A 6 -1.41 -11.10 -0.80
N GLY A 7 -1.28 -10.00 -0.06
CA GLY A 7 -0.28 -9.87 0.98
C GLY A 7 -0.72 -10.55 2.26
N THR A 8 0.20 -11.16 3.00
CA THR A 8 -0.03 -11.63 4.38
C THR A 8 0.35 -10.57 5.42
N ILE A 9 1.03 -9.50 4.97
CA ILE A 9 1.53 -8.43 5.83
C ILE A 9 0.68 -7.20 5.59
N SER A 10 -0.06 -6.76 6.62
CA SER A 10 -0.75 -5.48 6.63
C SER A 10 0.15 -4.38 7.18
N VAL A 11 0.19 -3.24 6.52
CA VAL A 11 0.88 -2.04 6.97
C VAL A 11 -0.11 -0.89 6.99
N SER A 12 -0.15 -0.17 8.11
CA SER A 12 -1.09 0.93 8.32
C SER A 12 -0.32 2.25 8.24
N TYR A 13 -0.79 3.18 7.41
CA TYR A 13 -0.18 4.49 7.29
C TYR A 13 -1.23 5.58 7.05
N LYS A 14 -1.16 6.69 7.79
CA LYS A 14 -2.12 7.81 7.75
C LYS A 14 -3.60 7.34 7.78
N GLY A 15 -3.90 6.33 8.60
CA GLY A 15 -5.27 5.79 8.72
C GLY A 15 -5.74 4.90 7.56
N LYS A 16 -4.84 4.52 6.64
CA LYS A 16 -5.11 3.62 5.52
C LYS A 16 -4.34 2.31 5.69
N SER A 17 -4.99 1.20 5.41
CA SER A 17 -4.41 -0.13 5.50
C SER A 17 -3.97 -0.61 4.12
N TYR A 18 -2.68 -0.92 3.99
CA TYR A 18 -2.06 -1.43 2.77
C TYR A 18 -1.59 -2.86 3.01
N TRP A 19 -1.59 -3.68 1.96
CA TRP A 19 -1.17 -5.08 2.06
C TRP A 19 0.06 -5.32 1.17
N VAL A 20 1.09 -5.94 1.73
CA VAL A 20 2.34 -6.23 1.03
C VAL A 20 2.65 -7.72 1.07
N CYS A 21 3.30 -8.22 0.02
CA CYS A 21 3.56 -9.65 -0.17
C CYS A 21 4.78 -10.14 0.64
N CYS A 22 5.78 -9.28 0.86
CA CYS A 22 7.06 -9.65 1.48
C CYS A 22 7.63 -8.51 2.35
N SER A 23 8.52 -8.85 3.29
CA SER A 23 9.26 -7.86 4.10
C SER A 23 10.04 -6.84 3.26
N GLY A 24 10.54 -7.22 2.08
CA GLY A 24 11.19 -6.28 1.17
C GLY A 24 10.25 -5.20 0.61
N CYS A 25 8.97 -5.53 0.40
CA CYS A 25 7.96 -4.53 0.03
C CYS A 25 7.58 -3.64 1.21
N LYS A 26 7.59 -4.18 2.44
CA LYS A 26 7.42 -3.37 3.65
C LYS A 26 8.59 -2.40 3.83
N ALA A 27 9.83 -2.85 3.64
CA ALA A 27 11.02 -2.00 3.77
C ALA A 27 11.03 -0.87 2.72
N ALA A 28 10.77 -1.17 1.45
CA ALA A 28 10.67 -0.16 0.40
C ALA A 28 9.50 0.83 0.62
N PHE A 29 8.44 0.37 1.28
CA PHE A 29 7.34 1.22 1.70
C PHE A 29 7.71 2.07 2.92
N ASP A 30 8.50 1.56 3.86
CA ASP A 30 8.97 2.31 5.04
C ASP A 30 9.99 3.41 4.68
N ASP A 31 10.78 3.16 3.63
CA ASP A 31 11.79 4.09 3.11
C ASP A 31 11.16 5.29 2.36
N GLU A 32 10.18 5.05 1.48
CA GLU A 32 9.45 6.11 0.75
C GLU A 32 7.91 5.99 0.86
N PRO A 33 7.31 5.99 2.07
CA PRO A 33 5.89 5.69 2.26
C PRO A 33 5.01 6.67 1.49
N GLU A 34 5.32 7.97 1.54
CA GLU A 34 4.48 9.00 0.94
C GLU A 34 4.32 8.86 -0.57
N LYS A 35 5.38 8.43 -1.28
CA LYS A 35 5.36 8.22 -2.73
C LYS A 35 4.57 6.99 -3.12
N TRP A 36 4.75 5.89 -2.37
CA TRP A 36 3.98 4.66 -2.59
C TRP A 36 2.51 4.86 -2.26
N ILE A 37 2.21 5.63 -1.21
CA ILE A 37 0.88 5.92 -0.73
C ILE A 37 0.15 6.88 -1.65
N ALA A 38 0.78 7.96 -2.10
CA ALA A 38 0.17 8.85 -3.10
C ALA A 38 -0.22 8.09 -4.37
N LYS A 39 0.65 7.19 -4.83
CA LYS A 39 0.39 6.34 -6.00
C LYS A 39 -0.72 5.32 -5.74
N PHE A 40 -0.78 4.75 -4.54
CA PHE A 40 -1.82 3.79 -4.17
C PHE A 40 -3.17 4.44 -3.88
N GLU A 41 -3.20 5.59 -3.22
CA GLU A 41 -4.40 6.41 -3.01
C GLU A 41 -5.01 6.86 -4.33
N ALA A 42 -4.18 7.32 -5.28
CA ALA A 42 -4.64 7.65 -6.62
C ALA A 42 -5.29 6.45 -7.33
N MET A 43 -4.76 5.24 -7.14
CA MET A 43 -5.34 4.01 -7.68
C MET A 43 -6.58 3.52 -6.92
N GLN A 44 -6.61 3.62 -5.59
CA GLN A 44 -7.73 3.19 -4.75
C GLN A 44 -8.95 4.10 -4.91
N LYS A 45 -8.74 5.41 -4.95
CA LYS A 45 -9.83 6.38 -5.18
C LYS A 45 -10.53 6.14 -6.52
N LYS A 46 -9.82 5.57 -7.50
CA LYS A 46 -10.37 5.14 -8.80
C LYS A 46 -11.05 3.76 -8.76
N LYS A 47 -10.74 2.92 -7.77
CA LYS A 47 -11.30 1.57 -7.62
C LYS A 47 -12.58 1.56 -6.75
N GLU A 48 -12.67 2.47 -5.78
CA GLU A 48 -13.87 2.68 -4.95
C GLU A 48 -14.97 3.49 -5.67
N MET A 49 -14.60 4.21 -6.74
CA MET A 49 -15.54 4.90 -7.63
C MET A 49 -15.89 4.03 -8.86
N LYS A 50 -16.22 2.75 -8.63
CA LYS A 50 -16.78 1.85 -9.65
C LYS A 50 -17.78 0.88 -9.02
#